data_AF-A0A2V6H7A9-F1
#
_entry.id   AF-A0A2V6H7A9-F1
#
_cell.length_a   1.000
_cell.length_b   1.000
_cell.length_c   1.000
_cell.angle_alpha   90.00
_cell.angle_beta   90.00
_cell.angle_gamma   90.00
#
_symmetry.space_group_name_H-M   'P 1'
#
loop_
_entity.id
_entity.type
_entity.pdbx_description
1 polymer ?
#
loop_
_entity_poly.entity_id
_entity_poly.type
_entity_poly.pdbx_seq_one_letter_code
_entity_poly.pdbx_strand_id
1 'polypeptide(L)'
;MKSVGKQNELVNAAAFDPHKFEAGHSDPRLAEYLKEFPPATFSERLYQSIELMERYSIELAVDLLGRLNVVEQLGAWLSADELCRVFCFQPRFRLALQWILARLVDTGCVEAQGDGKSCAYRLRKTLWQPDLKRLRALGLDIDPANAATLDLLDHAAGLYPAVATGRQSGDQNLFGPQGIPLWLNYFHNDNLTYAVNNWVGAGVAVDRLPTRRTLKILDVGAGTGSATEIFLKLLDQRGFLRRIERYLITEPNPYFRRCNQRKVAAQHPNLHLDWATLDIDLPWSAQGIVPGEFDLVYGVGNACDPTMINQSIRN
;
A
#
# COMPACT_ATOMS: atom_id res chain seq x y z
N MET A 1 -15.78 38.71 -22.35
CA MET A 1 -16.87 37.76 -22.07
C MET A 1 -16.80 36.57 -23.02
N LYS A 2 -16.04 35.54 -22.65
CA LYS A 2 -16.19 34.18 -23.17
C LYS A 2 -15.95 33.24 -21.99
N SER A 3 -17.03 32.54 -21.63
CA SER A 3 -17.08 31.55 -20.56
C SER A 3 -16.20 30.36 -20.95
N VAL A 4 -15.19 30.06 -20.13
CA VAL A 4 -14.47 28.78 -20.19
C VAL A 4 -15.15 27.89 -19.17
N GLY A 5 -16.00 26.99 -19.67
CA GLY A 5 -16.63 25.96 -18.87
C GLY A 5 -15.57 25.05 -18.28
N LYS A 6 -15.55 24.93 -16.94
CA LYS A 6 -14.91 23.82 -16.24
C LYS A 6 -15.65 22.55 -16.63
N GLN A 7 -15.08 21.77 -17.54
CA GLN A 7 -15.40 20.35 -17.63
C GLN A 7 -14.88 19.72 -16.34
N ASN A 8 -15.80 19.45 -15.41
CA ASN A 8 -15.59 18.42 -14.40
C ASN A 8 -15.37 17.11 -15.18
N GLU A 9 -14.17 16.57 -15.11
CA GLU A 9 -13.94 15.14 -15.34
C GLU A 9 -14.66 14.39 -14.22
N LEU A 10 -15.96 14.23 -14.40
CA LEU A 10 -16.71 13.14 -13.80
C LEU A 10 -16.13 11.88 -14.42
N VAL A 11 -15.28 11.19 -13.66
CA VAL A 11 -15.09 9.75 -13.86
C VAL A 11 -16.51 9.19 -13.96
N ASN A 12 -16.83 8.62 -15.13
CA ASN A 12 -18.10 7.94 -15.34
C ASN A 12 -18.22 6.88 -14.24
N ALA A 13 -19.01 7.18 -13.22
CA ALA A 13 -19.50 6.18 -12.29
C ALA A 13 -20.38 5.25 -13.13
N ALA A 14 -19.77 4.28 -13.80
CA ALA A 14 -20.46 3.08 -14.23
C ALA A 14 -21.29 2.63 -13.02
N ALA A 15 -22.57 2.36 -13.23
CA ALA A 15 -23.50 2.05 -12.14
C ALA A 15 -22.91 0.90 -11.30
N PHE A 16 -22.33 1.23 -10.15
CA PHE A 16 -21.75 0.25 -9.24
C PHE A 16 -22.86 -0.71 -8.83
N ASP A 17 -22.75 -1.98 -9.23
CA ASP A 17 -23.67 -3.03 -8.81
C ASP A 17 -23.12 -3.69 -7.54
N PRO A 18 -23.76 -3.50 -6.37
CA PRO A 18 -23.31 -4.06 -5.10
C PRO A 18 -23.37 -5.59 -5.02
N HIS A 19 -24.05 -6.27 -5.95
CA HIS A 19 -24.25 -7.72 -5.90
C HIS A 19 -23.47 -8.49 -6.97
N LYS A 20 -22.93 -7.80 -7.97
CA LYS A 20 -22.13 -8.43 -9.03
C LYS A 20 -20.66 -8.06 -8.92
N PHE A 21 -19.83 -9.10 -9.06
CA PHE A 21 -18.40 -8.95 -9.33
C PHE A 21 -18.11 -9.75 -10.60
N GLU A 22 -17.74 -9.05 -11.66
CA GLU A 22 -17.30 -9.64 -12.91
C GLU A 22 -15.89 -9.08 -13.15
N ALA A 23 -14.86 -9.85 -12.79
CA ALA A 23 -13.51 -9.50 -13.19
C ALA A 23 -13.44 -9.72 -14.72
N GLY A 24 -13.47 -8.62 -15.47
CA GLY A 24 -13.29 -8.65 -16.91
C GLY A 24 -11.88 -9.13 -17.28
N HIS A 25 -11.62 -9.19 -18.58
CA HIS A 25 -10.25 -9.34 -19.05
C HIS A 25 -9.49 -8.03 -18.94
N SER A 26 -8.18 -8.11 -18.65
CA SER A 26 -7.31 -6.95 -18.72
C SER A 26 -7.39 -6.26 -20.09
N ASP A 27 -7.33 -4.92 -20.10
CA ASP A 27 -7.29 -4.16 -21.35
C ASP A 27 -6.04 -4.58 -22.16
N PRO A 28 -6.18 -5.02 -23.43
CA PRO A 28 -5.03 -5.44 -24.23
C PRO A 28 -3.92 -4.40 -24.35
N ARG A 29 -4.23 -3.10 -24.19
CA ARG A 29 -3.24 -2.02 -24.19
C ARG A 29 -2.29 -2.09 -23.00
N LEU A 30 -2.71 -2.67 -21.86
CA LEU A 30 -1.85 -2.87 -20.70
C LEU A 30 -0.64 -3.74 -21.04
N ALA A 31 -0.80 -4.76 -21.89
CA ALA A 31 0.30 -5.62 -22.32
C ALA A 31 1.42 -4.84 -23.02
N GLU A 32 1.07 -3.81 -23.81
CA GLU A 32 2.06 -2.95 -24.47
C GLU A 32 2.84 -2.08 -23.50
N TYR A 33 2.19 -1.55 -22.47
CA TYR A 33 2.84 -0.74 -21.43
C TYR A 33 3.73 -1.57 -20.49
N LEU A 34 3.44 -2.87 -20.36
CA LEU A 34 4.06 -3.74 -19.36
C LEU A 34 5.06 -4.74 -19.96
N LYS A 35 5.31 -4.69 -21.27
CA LYS A 35 6.19 -5.63 -22.00
C LYS A 35 7.64 -5.68 -21.53
N GLU A 36 8.11 -4.65 -20.83
CA GLU A 36 9.48 -4.59 -20.28
C GLU A 36 9.62 -5.36 -18.96
N PHE A 37 8.50 -5.76 -18.34
CA PHE A 37 8.47 -6.56 -17.14
C PHE A 37 8.24 -8.04 -17.46
N PRO A 38 8.67 -8.97 -16.59
CA PRO A 38 8.37 -10.39 -16.78
C PRO A 38 6.87 -10.62 -16.91
N PRO A 39 6.38 -11.39 -17.92
CA PRO A 39 4.95 -11.63 -18.10
C PRO A 39 4.26 -12.25 -16.88
N ALA A 40 5.01 -13.02 -16.08
CA ALA A 40 4.52 -13.59 -14.82
C ALA A 40 4.22 -12.53 -13.74
N THR A 41 4.86 -11.35 -13.81
CA THR A 41 4.61 -10.24 -12.88
C THR A 41 3.26 -9.59 -13.14
N PHE A 42 2.89 -9.39 -14.41
CA PHE A 42 1.63 -8.75 -14.81
C PHE A 42 0.72 -9.75 -15.53
N SER A 43 0.25 -10.72 -14.77
CA SER A 43 -0.64 -11.75 -15.29
C SER A 43 -2.12 -11.33 -15.24
N GLU A 44 -2.94 -12.02 -16.03
CA GLU A 44 -4.40 -11.87 -15.95
C GLU A 44 -4.92 -12.15 -14.53
N ARG A 45 -4.31 -13.12 -13.83
CA ARG A 45 -4.65 -13.40 -12.43
C ARG A 45 -4.36 -12.21 -11.52
N LEU A 46 -3.21 -11.54 -11.67
CA LEU A 46 -2.93 -10.32 -10.90
C LEU A 46 -3.97 -9.25 -11.20
N TYR A 47 -4.32 -9.03 -12.47
CA TYR A 47 -5.33 -8.04 -12.85
C TYR A 47 -6.66 -8.31 -12.13
N GLN A 48 -7.17 -9.54 -12.23
CA GLN A 48 -8.41 -9.95 -11.56
C GLN A 48 -8.30 -9.85 -10.03
N SER A 49 -7.15 -10.17 -9.45
CA SER A 49 -6.88 -10.01 -8.02
C SER A 49 -6.94 -8.53 -7.59
N ILE A 50 -6.37 -7.61 -8.35
CA ILE A 50 -6.42 -6.17 -8.04
C ILE A 50 -7.84 -5.63 -8.12
N GLU A 51 -8.59 -5.96 -9.17
CA GLU A 51 -10.02 -5.59 -9.28
C GLU A 51 -10.83 -6.16 -8.11
N LEU A 52 -10.52 -7.39 -7.68
CA LEU A 52 -11.14 -7.99 -6.51
C LEU A 52 -10.75 -7.25 -5.22
N MET A 53 -9.49 -6.88 -5.01
CA MET A 53 -9.08 -6.12 -3.81
C MET A 53 -9.75 -4.76 -3.75
N GLU A 54 -9.88 -4.07 -4.89
CA GLU A 54 -10.64 -2.83 -4.99
C GLU A 54 -12.09 -3.04 -4.58
N ARG A 55 -12.74 -4.10 -5.09
CA ARG A 55 -14.10 -4.42 -4.68
C ARG A 55 -14.21 -4.82 -3.20
N TYR A 56 -13.28 -5.62 -2.70
CA TYR A 56 -13.23 -6.06 -1.31
C TYR A 56 -13.11 -4.87 -0.36
N SER A 57 -12.30 -3.87 -0.70
CA SER A 57 -12.13 -2.65 0.10
C SER A 57 -13.44 -1.86 0.28
N ILE A 58 -14.29 -1.81 -0.76
CA ILE A 58 -15.60 -1.14 -0.71
C ILE A 58 -16.56 -1.94 0.16
N GLU A 59 -16.62 -3.26 -0.03
CA GLU A 59 -17.46 -4.15 0.76
C GLU A 59 -17.10 -4.10 2.26
N LEU A 60 -15.80 -4.05 2.54
CA LEU A 60 -15.25 -3.92 3.88
C LEU A 60 -15.55 -2.55 4.48
N ALA A 61 -15.54 -1.48 3.68
CA ALA A 61 -15.95 -0.15 4.13
C ALA A 61 -17.43 -0.11 4.54
N VAL A 62 -18.32 -0.73 3.76
CA VAL A 62 -19.75 -0.86 4.12
C VAL A 62 -19.94 -1.64 5.42
N ASP A 63 -19.27 -2.80 5.54
CA ASP A 63 -19.28 -3.60 6.76
C ASP A 63 -18.77 -2.80 7.99
N LEU A 64 -17.68 -2.05 7.83
CA LEU A 64 -17.13 -1.20 8.88
C LEU A 64 -18.08 -0.09 9.31
N LEU A 65 -18.78 0.59 8.39
CA LEU A 65 -19.78 1.59 8.77
C LEU A 65 -20.90 0.97 9.60
N GLY A 66 -21.31 -0.26 9.27
CA GLY A 66 -22.27 -1.04 10.07
C GLY A 66 -21.74 -1.35 11.46
N ARG A 67 -20.53 -1.92 11.56
CA ARG A 67 -19.88 -2.26 12.85
C ARG A 67 -19.63 -1.06 13.76
N LEU A 68 -19.40 0.12 13.17
CA LEU A 68 -19.20 1.38 13.88
C LEU A 68 -20.52 2.11 14.18
N ASN A 69 -21.66 1.58 13.73
CA ASN A 69 -23.00 2.17 13.87
C ASN A 69 -23.13 3.61 13.34
N VAL A 70 -22.31 3.99 12.36
CA VAL A 70 -22.27 5.39 11.86
C VAL A 70 -23.35 5.69 10.82
N VAL A 71 -23.92 4.66 10.19
CA VAL A 71 -24.86 4.79 9.05
C VAL A 71 -26.09 5.64 9.43
N GLU A 72 -26.65 5.45 10.62
CA GLU A 72 -27.87 6.16 11.06
C GLU A 72 -27.67 7.67 11.20
N GLN A 73 -26.45 8.12 11.50
CA GLN A 73 -26.13 9.54 11.66
C GLN A 73 -25.89 10.24 10.33
N LEU A 74 -25.64 9.47 9.25
CA LEU A 74 -25.41 10.01 7.91
C LEU A 74 -26.69 10.46 7.19
N GLY A 75 -27.85 10.50 7.88
CA GLY A 75 -29.04 11.19 7.36
C GLY A 75 -28.88 12.70 7.26
N ALA A 76 -27.97 13.28 8.06
CA ALA A 76 -27.57 14.68 8.01
C ALA A 76 -26.15 14.82 7.43
N TRP A 77 -25.78 16.05 7.08
CA TRP A 77 -24.41 16.37 6.69
C TRP A 77 -23.53 16.43 7.93
N LEU A 78 -22.61 15.47 8.08
CA LEU A 78 -21.67 15.41 9.19
C LEU A 78 -20.25 15.18 8.70
N SER A 79 -19.30 15.89 9.29
CA SER A 79 -17.87 15.64 9.12
C SER A 79 -17.41 14.42 9.94
N ALA A 80 -16.26 13.86 9.57
CA ALA A 80 -15.65 12.78 10.35
C ALA A 80 -15.33 13.21 11.80
N ASP A 81 -14.94 14.46 12.02
CA ASP A 81 -14.72 15.02 13.36
C ASP A 81 -16.01 15.08 14.19
N GLU A 82 -17.12 15.49 13.58
CA GLU A 82 -18.43 15.49 14.25
C GLU A 82 -18.90 14.08 14.56
N LEU A 83 -18.76 13.14 13.63
CA LEU A 83 -19.05 11.72 13.86
C LEU A 83 -18.21 11.17 15.00
N CYS A 84 -16.90 11.45 15.04
CA CYS A 84 -16.06 11.03 16.17
C CYS A 84 -16.56 11.57 17.51
N ARG A 85 -17.06 12.82 17.57
CA ARG A 85 -17.65 13.38 18.80
C ARG A 85 -18.97 12.70 19.17
N VAL A 86 -19.86 12.48 18.21
CA VAL A 86 -21.17 11.84 18.42
C VAL A 86 -21.00 10.43 18.99
N PHE A 87 -20.04 9.66 18.47
CA PHE A 87 -19.80 8.29 18.88
C PHE A 87 -18.73 8.13 19.97
N CYS A 88 -18.22 9.22 20.54
CA CYS A 88 -17.13 9.22 21.51
C CYS A 88 -15.89 8.42 21.02
N PHE A 89 -15.61 8.46 19.71
CA PHE A 89 -14.38 7.90 19.16
C PHE A 89 -13.20 8.80 19.51
N GLN A 90 -12.00 8.22 19.54
CA GLN A 90 -10.79 9.01 19.70
C GLN A 90 -10.64 10.00 18.53
N PRO A 91 -10.20 11.25 18.77
CA PRO A 91 -10.07 12.26 17.72
C PRO A 91 -9.17 11.85 16.55
N ARG A 92 -8.16 10.99 16.78
CA ARG A 92 -7.27 10.48 15.73
C ARG A 92 -7.97 9.53 14.75
N PHE A 93 -9.07 8.90 15.17
CA PHE A 93 -9.83 7.96 14.34
C PHE A 93 -10.53 8.64 13.16
N ARG A 94 -10.65 9.97 13.18
CA ARG A 94 -11.20 10.76 12.06
C ARG A 94 -10.53 10.44 10.73
N LEU A 95 -9.22 10.15 10.70
CA LEU A 95 -8.49 9.84 9.48
C LEU A 95 -8.97 8.51 8.85
N ALA A 96 -9.10 7.47 9.67
CA ALA A 96 -9.63 6.19 9.23
C ALA A 96 -11.09 6.34 8.77
N LEU A 97 -11.90 7.10 9.52
CA LEU A 97 -13.29 7.34 9.17
C LEU A 97 -13.45 8.13 7.85
N GLN A 98 -12.60 9.12 7.60
CA GLN A 98 -12.56 9.85 6.33
C GLN A 98 -12.28 8.91 5.16
N TRP A 99 -11.30 8.00 5.31
CA TRP A 99 -10.99 7.00 4.29
C TRP A 99 -12.16 6.05 4.02
N ILE A 100 -12.80 5.52 5.06
CA ILE A 100 -13.97 4.64 4.90
C ILE A 100 -15.10 5.37 4.16
N LEU A 101 -15.40 6.62 4.55
CA LEU A 101 -16.44 7.42 3.91
C LEU A 101 -16.10 7.77 2.47
N ALA A 102 -14.84 8.11 2.17
CA ALA A 102 -14.37 8.39 0.81
C ALA A 102 -14.59 7.21 -0.13
N ARG A 103 -14.34 5.97 0.33
CA ARG A 103 -14.62 4.76 -0.47
C ARG A 103 -16.08 4.61 -0.86
N LEU A 104 -17.02 5.12 -0.04
CA LEU A 104 -18.44 5.09 -0.39
C LEU A 104 -18.91 6.29 -1.20
N VAL A 105 -18.08 7.33 -1.33
CA VAL A 105 -18.30 8.40 -2.30
C VAL A 105 -18.09 7.85 -3.72
N ASP A 106 -17.07 7.00 -3.91
CA ASP A 106 -16.78 6.36 -5.20
C ASP A 106 -17.95 5.51 -5.74
N THR A 107 -18.82 4.99 -4.86
CA THR A 107 -20.00 4.21 -5.25
C THR A 107 -21.24 5.07 -5.49
N GLY A 108 -21.20 6.36 -5.14
CA GLY A 108 -22.34 7.27 -5.18
C GLY A 108 -23.42 6.98 -4.13
N CYS A 109 -23.14 6.12 -3.14
CA CYS A 109 -24.02 5.89 -2.00
C CYS A 109 -23.88 6.98 -0.93
N VAL A 110 -22.67 7.55 -0.79
CA VAL A 110 -22.40 8.69 0.07
C VAL A 110 -22.06 9.89 -0.81
N GLU A 111 -22.60 11.06 -0.44
CA GLU A 111 -22.19 12.33 -1.01
C GLU A 111 -21.20 13.01 -0.06
N ALA A 112 -20.24 13.74 -0.62
CA ALA A 112 -19.34 14.60 0.12
C ALA A 112 -19.49 16.06 -0.36
N GLN A 113 -19.41 17.01 0.57
CA GLN A 113 -19.33 18.43 0.29
C GLN A 113 -18.20 19.06 1.11
N GLY A 114 -17.43 19.97 0.50
CA GLY A 114 -16.27 20.62 1.13
C GLY A 114 -15.04 20.67 0.23
N ASP A 115 -13.89 20.98 0.81
CA ASP A 115 -12.61 21.22 0.12
C ASP A 115 -11.58 20.09 0.30
N GLY A 116 -12.04 18.88 0.62
CA GLY A 116 -11.19 17.70 0.82
C GLY A 116 -10.55 17.60 2.20
N LYS A 117 -10.18 18.72 2.83
CA LYS A 117 -9.64 18.75 4.21
C LYS A 117 -10.75 18.77 5.26
N SER A 118 -11.86 19.41 4.93
CA SER A 118 -13.05 19.51 5.77
C SER A 118 -14.27 19.08 4.95
N CYS A 119 -14.43 17.77 4.76
CA CYS A 119 -15.61 17.21 4.09
C CYS A 119 -16.69 16.85 5.10
N ALA A 120 -17.92 17.27 4.80
CA ALA A 120 -19.13 16.70 5.40
C ALA A 120 -19.71 15.64 4.47
N TYR A 121 -20.24 14.57 5.05
CA TYR A 121 -20.74 13.41 4.35
C TYR A 121 -22.22 13.20 4.66
N ARG A 122 -22.97 12.68 3.69
CA ARG A 122 -24.37 12.31 3.84
C ARG A 122 -24.70 11.07 3.02
N LEU A 123 -25.50 10.18 3.57
CA LEU A 123 -26.02 9.01 2.89
C LEU A 123 -27.09 9.43 1.87
N ARG A 124 -26.90 9.04 0.62
CA ARG A 124 -27.82 9.29 -0.49
C ARG A 124 -28.70 8.07 -0.80
N LYS A 125 -28.14 6.88 -0.66
CA LYS A 125 -28.78 5.60 -0.98
C LYS A 125 -28.58 4.65 0.20
N THR A 126 -29.57 3.80 0.44
CA THR A 126 -29.43 2.70 1.42
C THR A 126 -28.24 1.83 1.04
N LEU A 127 -27.40 1.51 2.02
CA LEU A 127 -26.28 0.59 1.83
C LEU A 127 -26.79 -0.84 1.71
N TRP A 128 -26.07 -1.67 0.95
CA TRP A 128 -26.37 -3.09 0.81
C TRP A 128 -25.82 -3.88 2.00
N GLN A 129 -26.24 -5.14 2.11
CA GLN A 129 -25.63 -6.08 3.06
C GLN A 129 -24.31 -6.59 2.49
N PRO A 130 -23.18 -6.38 3.19
CA PRO A 130 -21.87 -6.75 2.67
C PRO A 130 -21.69 -8.28 2.65
N ASP A 131 -21.14 -8.81 1.56
CA ASP A 131 -20.84 -10.25 1.40
C ASP A 131 -19.32 -10.50 1.26
N LEU A 132 -18.59 -10.23 2.34
CA LEU A 132 -17.15 -10.45 2.43
C LEU A 132 -16.78 -11.93 2.25
N LYS A 133 -17.63 -12.86 2.70
CA LYS A 133 -17.36 -14.30 2.57
C LYS A 133 -17.32 -14.74 1.12
N ARG A 134 -18.29 -14.31 0.30
CA ARG A 134 -18.31 -14.61 -1.13
C ARG A 134 -17.15 -13.97 -1.85
N LEU A 135 -16.85 -12.68 -1.60
CA LEU A 135 -15.72 -12.02 -2.25
C LEU A 135 -14.38 -12.65 -1.86
N ARG A 136 -14.22 -13.04 -0.59
CA ARG A 136 -13.04 -13.78 -0.13
C ARG A 136 -12.89 -15.12 -0.87
N ALA A 137 -13.97 -15.88 -1.00
CA ALA A 137 -13.95 -17.15 -1.75
C ALA A 137 -13.57 -16.94 -3.22
N LEU A 138 -14.13 -15.92 -3.88
CA LEU A 138 -13.77 -15.55 -5.25
C LEU A 138 -12.29 -15.16 -5.37
N GLY A 139 -11.77 -14.38 -4.42
CA GLY A 139 -10.37 -14.00 -4.42
C GLY A 139 -9.41 -15.18 -4.34
N LEU A 140 -9.73 -16.15 -3.48
CA LEU A 140 -8.92 -17.37 -3.35
C LEU A 140 -9.03 -18.29 -4.57
N ASP A 141 -10.16 -18.27 -5.28
CA ASP A 141 -10.34 -19.00 -6.55
C ASP A 141 -9.53 -18.38 -7.70
N ILE A 142 -9.44 -17.04 -7.75
CA ILE A 142 -8.57 -16.33 -8.69
C ILE A 142 -7.09 -16.67 -8.44
N ASP A 143 -6.64 -16.53 -7.19
CA ASP A 143 -5.29 -16.90 -6.78
C ASP A 143 -5.21 -17.15 -5.26
N PRO A 144 -4.72 -18.32 -4.79
CA PRO A 144 -4.51 -18.58 -3.37
C PRO A 144 -3.58 -17.58 -2.68
N ALA A 145 -2.65 -16.94 -3.39
CA ALA A 145 -1.76 -15.92 -2.86
C ALA A 145 -2.50 -14.69 -2.30
N ASN A 146 -3.73 -14.45 -2.77
CA ASN A 146 -4.60 -13.38 -2.26
C ASN A 146 -4.93 -13.52 -0.77
N ALA A 147 -4.76 -14.71 -0.19
CA ALA A 147 -4.95 -14.95 1.23
C ALA A 147 -4.14 -13.97 2.09
N ALA A 148 -2.89 -13.67 1.72
CA ALA A 148 -2.03 -12.77 2.49
C ALA A 148 -2.62 -11.35 2.62
N THR A 149 -3.17 -10.82 1.53
CA THR A 149 -3.84 -9.51 1.51
C THR A 149 -5.17 -9.54 2.24
N LEU A 150 -6.01 -10.55 1.98
CA LEU A 150 -7.32 -10.68 2.60
C LEU A 150 -7.22 -10.88 4.12
N ASP A 151 -6.27 -11.69 4.58
CA ASP A 151 -6.05 -11.93 6.02
C ASP A 151 -5.62 -10.66 6.76
N LEU A 152 -4.73 -9.87 6.17
CA LEU A 152 -4.31 -8.60 6.75
C LEU A 152 -5.47 -7.59 6.80
N LEU A 153 -6.25 -7.49 5.72
CA LEU A 153 -7.43 -6.62 5.67
C LEU A 153 -8.48 -7.01 6.70
N ASP A 154 -8.81 -8.30 6.80
CA ASP A 154 -9.79 -8.83 7.76
C ASP A 154 -9.35 -8.61 9.20
N HIS A 155 -8.07 -8.87 9.50
CA HIS A 155 -7.50 -8.63 10.81
C HIS A 155 -7.55 -7.14 11.16
N ALA A 156 -7.09 -6.26 10.26
CA ALA A 156 -7.11 -4.82 10.47
C ALA A 156 -8.54 -4.33 10.72
N ALA A 157 -9.51 -4.68 9.87
CA ALA A 157 -10.90 -4.28 10.02
C ALA A 157 -11.54 -4.80 11.32
N GLY A 158 -11.17 -5.99 11.78
CA GLY A 158 -11.60 -6.54 13.07
C GLY A 158 -11.22 -5.66 14.27
N LEU A 159 -10.12 -4.89 14.17
CA LEU A 159 -9.63 -4.02 15.24
C LEU A 159 -10.35 -2.66 15.30
N TYR A 160 -10.98 -2.23 14.20
CA TYR A 160 -11.48 -0.85 14.06
C TYR A 160 -12.44 -0.44 15.18
N PRO A 161 -13.45 -1.24 15.59
CA PRO A 161 -14.34 -0.84 16.67
C PRO A 161 -13.64 -0.59 18.01
N ALA A 162 -12.65 -1.42 18.37
CA ALA A 162 -11.89 -1.26 19.61
C ALA A 162 -10.91 -0.09 19.52
N VAL A 163 -10.25 0.09 18.38
CA VAL A 163 -9.34 1.21 18.11
C VAL A 163 -10.08 2.55 18.09
N ALA A 164 -11.26 2.61 17.45
CA ALA A 164 -12.10 3.80 17.40
C ALA A 164 -12.42 4.31 18.81
N THR A 165 -12.80 3.41 19.72
CA THR A 165 -13.10 3.74 21.12
C THR A 165 -11.87 3.84 22.03
N GLY A 166 -10.67 3.59 21.50
CA GLY A 166 -9.45 3.67 22.29
C GLY A 166 -9.17 2.50 23.23
N ARG A 167 -9.94 1.42 23.16
CA ARG A 167 -9.71 0.20 23.95
C ARG A 167 -8.47 -0.56 23.51
N GLN A 168 -8.06 -0.39 22.25
CA GLN A 168 -6.89 -1.02 21.65
C GLN A 168 -6.11 -0.01 20.80
N SER A 169 -4.82 -0.25 20.63
CA SER A 169 -3.97 0.51 19.70
C SER A 169 -3.82 -0.25 18.39
N GLY A 170 -4.03 0.42 17.25
CA GLY A 170 -3.84 -0.19 15.92
C GLY A 170 -2.42 -0.72 15.75
N ASP A 171 -1.42 0.12 16.01
CA ASP A 171 0.00 -0.23 15.88
C ASP A 171 0.39 -1.41 16.75
N GLN A 172 -0.08 -1.46 18.02
CA GLN A 172 0.27 -2.56 18.91
C GLN A 172 -0.32 -3.90 18.47
N ASN A 173 -1.49 -3.89 17.81
CA ASN A 173 -2.10 -5.12 17.31
C ASN A 173 -1.47 -5.54 15.98
N LEU A 174 -1.24 -4.58 15.08
CA LEU A 174 -0.60 -4.80 13.79
C LEU A 174 0.87 -5.23 13.93
N PHE A 175 1.64 -4.62 14.82
CA PHE A 175 3.03 -5.00 15.11
C PHE A 175 3.15 -5.95 16.32
N GLY A 176 2.02 -6.49 16.78
CA GLY A 176 1.98 -7.49 17.84
C GLY A 176 2.18 -8.91 17.33
N PRO A 177 2.17 -9.92 18.23
CA PRO A 177 2.39 -11.32 17.88
C PRO A 177 1.43 -11.89 16.83
N GLN A 178 0.19 -11.39 16.77
CA GLN A 178 -0.81 -11.82 15.80
C GLN A 178 -0.67 -11.08 14.46
N GLY A 179 -0.34 -9.79 14.47
CA GLY A 179 -0.24 -8.98 13.26
C GLY A 179 1.09 -9.17 12.52
N ILE A 180 2.21 -9.40 13.21
CA ILE A 180 3.53 -9.57 12.57
C ILE A 180 3.50 -10.66 11.48
N PRO A 181 3.00 -11.89 11.71
CA PRO A 181 2.93 -12.91 10.66
C PRO A 181 2.12 -12.45 9.43
N LEU A 182 1.03 -11.71 9.63
CA LEU A 182 0.20 -11.18 8.55
C LEU A 182 0.96 -10.14 7.72
N TRP A 183 1.70 -9.24 8.38
CA TRP A 183 2.58 -8.29 7.69
C TRP A 183 3.69 -8.97 6.90
N LEU A 184 4.32 -10.00 7.49
CA LEU A 184 5.37 -10.76 6.81
C LEU A 184 4.84 -11.44 5.55
N ASN A 185 3.64 -12.02 5.62
CA ASN A 185 2.98 -12.65 4.48
C ASN A 185 2.58 -11.62 3.42
N TYR A 186 1.99 -10.49 3.82
CA TYR A 186 1.57 -9.43 2.91
C TYR A 186 2.75 -8.86 2.11
N PHE A 187 3.87 -8.59 2.78
CA PHE A 187 5.05 -8.02 2.14
C PHE A 187 5.97 -9.06 1.47
N HIS A 188 5.56 -10.32 1.43
CA HIS A 188 6.32 -11.38 0.78
C HIS A 188 6.21 -11.30 -0.75
N ASN A 189 7.25 -11.75 -1.47
CA ASN A 189 7.24 -11.78 -2.93
C ASN A 189 6.28 -12.82 -3.52
N ASP A 190 5.70 -13.69 -2.70
CA ASP A 190 4.63 -14.62 -3.10
C ASP A 190 3.26 -13.96 -3.10
N ASN A 191 3.07 -12.83 -2.41
CA ASN A 191 1.83 -12.07 -2.46
C ASN A 191 1.81 -11.21 -3.74
N LEU A 192 1.15 -11.70 -4.79
CA LEU A 192 1.16 -11.05 -6.11
C LEU A 192 0.72 -9.58 -6.07
N THR A 193 -0.29 -9.24 -5.28
CA THR A 193 -0.82 -7.87 -5.20
C THR A 193 0.17 -6.89 -4.58
N TYR A 194 1.16 -7.39 -3.84
CA TYR A 194 2.26 -6.58 -3.31
C TYR A 194 3.54 -6.70 -4.15
N ALA A 195 3.91 -7.91 -4.57
CA ALA A 195 5.15 -8.22 -5.26
C ALA A 195 5.35 -7.40 -6.54
N VAL A 196 4.27 -7.01 -7.21
CA VAL A 196 4.30 -6.10 -8.37
C VAL A 196 5.08 -4.81 -8.07
N ASN A 197 4.96 -4.24 -6.87
CA ASN A 197 5.67 -3.03 -6.47
C ASN A 197 7.19 -3.26 -6.44
N ASN A 198 7.62 -4.42 -5.93
CA ASN A 198 9.03 -4.80 -5.86
C ASN A 198 9.62 -5.00 -7.26
N TRP A 199 8.89 -5.65 -8.17
CA TRP A 199 9.32 -5.84 -9.55
C TRP A 199 9.42 -4.53 -10.33
N VAL A 200 8.41 -3.66 -10.20
CA VAL A 200 8.42 -2.34 -10.85
C VAL A 200 9.58 -1.50 -10.33
N GLY A 201 9.71 -1.37 -9.00
CA GLY A 201 10.78 -0.59 -8.37
C GLY A 201 12.16 -1.10 -8.77
N ALA A 202 12.38 -2.42 -8.72
CA ALA A 202 13.65 -3.02 -9.08
C ALA A 202 13.97 -2.87 -10.58
N GLY A 203 13.00 -3.06 -11.48
CA GLY A 203 13.20 -2.88 -12.91
C GLY A 203 13.62 -1.45 -13.25
N VAL A 204 12.87 -0.48 -12.73
CA VAL A 204 13.16 0.96 -12.87
C VAL A 204 14.54 1.33 -12.32
N ALA A 205 14.93 0.77 -11.17
CA ALA A 205 16.23 1.01 -10.56
C ALA A 205 17.38 0.45 -11.39
N VAL A 206 17.24 -0.77 -11.90
CA VAL A 206 18.25 -1.42 -12.76
C VAL A 206 18.43 -0.66 -14.08
N ASP A 207 17.35 -0.18 -14.69
CA ASP A 207 17.39 0.57 -15.95
C ASP A 207 18.02 1.96 -15.80
N ARG A 208 18.05 2.50 -14.59
CA ARG A 208 18.64 3.81 -14.26
C ARG A 208 20.06 3.73 -13.70
N LEU A 209 20.65 2.54 -13.62
CA LEU A 209 22.01 2.41 -13.10
C LEU A 209 23.01 3.19 -13.97
N PRO A 210 23.93 3.96 -13.35
CA PRO A 210 24.96 4.65 -14.11
C PRO A 210 25.90 3.66 -14.78
N THR A 211 26.64 4.05 -15.81
CA THR A 211 27.58 3.18 -16.55
C THR A 211 28.91 2.93 -15.82
N ARG A 212 28.99 3.23 -14.52
CA ARG A 212 30.21 3.12 -13.70
C ARG A 212 30.66 1.66 -13.52
N ARG A 213 31.97 1.44 -13.40
CA ARG A 213 32.53 0.08 -13.19
C ARG A 213 32.11 -0.51 -11.85
N THR A 214 32.06 0.31 -10.81
CA THR A 214 31.56 -0.04 -9.48
C THR A 214 30.35 0.81 -9.11
N LEU A 215 29.53 0.30 -8.19
CA LEU A 215 28.28 0.87 -7.74
C LEU A 215 28.21 0.83 -6.21
N LYS A 216 27.83 1.96 -5.61
CA LYS A 216 27.44 2.10 -4.21
C LYS A 216 25.94 2.34 -4.14
N ILE A 217 25.22 1.46 -3.46
CA ILE A 217 23.76 1.50 -3.40
C ILE A 217 23.32 1.69 -1.95
N LEU A 218 22.33 2.57 -1.74
CA LEU A 218 21.62 2.75 -0.47
C LEU A 218 20.19 2.24 -0.63
N ASP A 219 19.82 1.20 0.11
CA ASP A 219 18.42 0.76 0.29
C ASP A 219 17.83 1.51 1.48
N VAL A 220 16.73 2.23 1.29
CA VAL A 220 16.02 2.95 2.37
C VAL A 220 14.71 2.25 2.69
N GLY A 221 14.46 1.97 3.97
CA GLY A 221 13.24 1.29 4.44
C GLY A 221 13.09 -0.12 3.85
N ALA A 222 14.17 -0.91 3.86
CA ALA A 222 14.20 -2.20 3.19
C ALA A 222 13.26 -3.25 3.81
N GLY A 223 12.65 -2.96 4.97
CA GLY A 223 11.75 -3.87 5.67
C GLY A 223 12.40 -5.23 5.89
N THR A 224 11.69 -6.30 5.54
CA THR A 224 12.18 -7.69 5.62
C THR A 224 12.97 -8.11 4.38
N GLY A 225 13.18 -7.20 3.43
CA GLY A 225 14.04 -7.38 2.25
C GLY A 225 13.37 -8.01 1.05
N SER A 226 12.04 -7.94 0.90
CA SER A 226 11.37 -8.48 -0.30
C SER A 226 11.73 -7.68 -1.55
N ALA A 227 11.78 -6.34 -1.47
CA ALA A 227 12.23 -5.48 -2.55
C ALA A 227 13.72 -5.67 -2.87
N THR A 228 14.57 -5.74 -1.84
CA THR A 228 16.02 -6.00 -1.95
C THR A 228 16.29 -7.32 -2.68
N GLU A 229 15.54 -8.37 -2.36
CA GLU A 229 15.66 -9.69 -3.00
C GLU A 229 15.37 -9.65 -4.51
N ILE A 230 14.27 -9.00 -4.92
CA ILE A 230 13.95 -8.85 -6.35
C ILE A 230 15.00 -7.99 -7.06
N PHE A 231 15.47 -6.93 -6.41
CA PHE A 231 16.50 -6.07 -6.98
C PHE A 231 17.82 -6.80 -7.20
N LEU A 232 18.33 -7.52 -6.21
CA LEU A 232 19.54 -8.35 -6.36
C LEU A 232 19.37 -9.43 -7.43
N LYS A 233 18.19 -10.06 -7.51
CA LYS A 233 17.86 -11.01 -8.57
C LYS A 233 17.95 -10.39 -9.97
N LEU A 234 17.37 -9.20 -10.16
CA LEU A 234 17.45 -8.50 -11.45
C LEU A 234 18.87 -8.04 -11.77
N LEU A 235 19.64 -7.59 -10.78
CA LEU A 235 21.06 -7.25 -10.97
C LEU A 235 21.87 -8.45 -11.43
N ASP A 236 21.64 -9.63 -10.87
CA ASP A 236 22.30 -10.86 -11.29
C ASP A 236 21.92 -11.25 -12.72
N GLN A 237 20.61 -11.26 -13.02
CA GLN A 237 20.09 -11.59 -14.35
C GLN A 237 20.64 -10.67 -15.45
N ARG A 238 20.88 -9.38 -15.13
CA ARG A 238 21.46 -8.42 -16.07
C ARG A 238 22.99 -8.30 -15.99
N GLY A 239 23.66 -9.15 -15.21
CA GLY A 239 25.11 -9.20 -15.10
C GLY A 239 25.74 -8.01 -14.35
N PHE A 240 24.96 -7.27 -13.58
CA PHE A 240 25.41 -6.11 -12.81
C PHE A 240 25.83 -6.44 -11.38
N LEU A 241 25.56 -7.65 -10.88
CA LEU A 241 25.85 -8.04 -9.51
C LEU A 241 27.33 -7.82 -9.11
N ARG A 242 28.27 -8.12 -10.02
CA ARG A 242 29.72 -7.94 -9.80
C ARG A 242 30.16 -6.47 -9.72
N ARG A 243 29.30 -5.53 -10.11
CA ARG A 243 29.58 -4.09 -10.05
C ARG A 243 29.29 -3.53 -8.66
N ILE A 244 28.57 -4.26 -7.79
CA ILE A 244 28.29 -3.78 -6.44
C ILE A 244 29.60 -3.76 -5.64
N GLU A 245 30.08 -2.56 -5.36
CA GLU A 245 31.22 -2.33 -4.45
C GLU A 245 30.73 -2.29 -3.00
N ARG A 246 29.57 -1.67 -2.78
CA ARG A 246 28.92 -1.59 -1.48
C ARG A 246 27.41 -1.49 -1.64
N TYR A 247 26.67 -2.24 -0.83
CA TYR A 247 25.22 -2.09 -0.73
C TYR A 247 24.84 -1.92 0.74
N LEU A 248 24.48 -0.70 1.11
CA LEU A 248 24.00 -0.37 2.45
C LEU A 248 22.48 -0.52 2.50
N ILE A 249 21.99 -1.51 3.23
CA ILE A 249 20.58 -1.80 3.41
C ILE A 249 20.12 -1.20 4.73
N THR A 250 19.18 -0.25 4.68
CA THR A 250 18.71 0.46 5.88
C THR A 250 17.25 0.20 6.19
N GLU A 251 16.96 0.07 7.47
CA GLU A 251 15.60 -0.16 7.98
C GLU A 251 15.59 0.31 9.45
N PRO A 252 14.72 1.25 9.85
CA PRO A 252 14.71 1.75 11.22
C PRO A 252 14.31 0.69 12.24
N ASN A 253 13.38 -0.21 11.89
CA ASN A 253 12.90 -1.23 12.80
C ASN A 253 13.92 -2.39 12.95
N PRO A 254 14.42 -2.65 14.19
CA PRO A 254 15.47 -3.67 14.39
C PRO A 254 14.99 -5.10 14.10
N TYR A 255 13.71 -5.41 14.25
CA TYR A 255 13.16 -6.73 13.96
C TYR A 255 13.19 -7.00 12.45
N PHE A 256 12.63 -6.08 11.65
CA PHE A 256 12.61 -6.23 10.19
C PHE A 256 14.01 -6.21 9.59
N ARG A 257 14.89 -5.32 10.07
CA ARG A 257 16.30 -5.29 9.68
C ARG A 257 17.00 -6.63 9.92
N ARG A 258 16.73 -7.28 11.05
CA ARG A 258 17.31 -8.60 11.36
C ARG A 258 16.74 -9.72 10.48
N CYS A 259 15.45 -9.67 10.16
CA CYS A 259 14.83 -10.59 9.20
C CYS A 259 15.46 -10.45 7.81
N ASN A 260 15.60 -9.21 7.33
CA ASN A 260 16.27 -8.88 6.07
C ASN A 260 17.71 -9.41 6.05
N GLN A 261 18.51 -9.05 7.06
CA GLN A 261 19.92 -9.47 7.15
C GLN A 261 20.06 -10.99 7.06
N ARG A 262 19.26 -11.75 7.80
CA ARG A 262 19.30 -13.21 7.75
C ARG A 262 18.93 -13.75 6.36
N LYS A 263 17.88 -13.22 5.75
CA LYS A 263 17.39 -13.67 4.45
C LYS A 263 18.38 -13.36 3.33
N VAL A 264 18.74 -12.09 3.18
CA VAL A 264 19.53 -11.60 2.05
C VAL A 264 20.99 -12.07 2.15
N ALA A 265 21.60 -12.07 3.34
CA ALA A 265 22.96 -12.58 3.51
C ALA A 265 23.06 -14.09 3.20
N ALA A 266 22.03 -14.87 3.53
CA ALA A 266 22.00 -16.29 3.21
C ALA A 266 21.87 -16.55 1.69
N GLN A 267 21.11 -15.71 0.98
CA GLN A 267 20.96 -15.78 -0.47
C GLN A 267 22.20 -15.30 -1.24
N HIS A 268 22.98 -14.38 -0.64
CA HIS A 268 24.12 -13.73 -1.29
C HIS A 268 25.37 -13.67 -0.40
N PRO A 269 25.95 -14.82 0.00
CA PRO A 269 27.05 -14.87 0.97
C PRO A 269 28.37 -14.21 0.51
N ASN A 270 28.52 -13.99 -0.80
CA ASN A 270 29.73 -13.42 -1.41
C ASN A 270 29.60 -11.94 -1.75
N LEU A 271 28.47 -11.30 -1.46
CA LEU A 271 28.28 -9.86 -1.71
C LEU A 271 28.64 -9.04 -0.48
N HIS A 272 29.24 -7.87 -0.72
CA HIS A 272 29.53 -6.89 0.33
C HIS A 272 28.24 -6.12 0.65
N LEU A 273 27.49 -6.66 1.60
CA LEU A 273 26.24 -6.09 2.10
C LEU A 273 26.44 -5.56 3.52
N ASP A 274 26.01 -4.32 3.75
CA ASP A 274 26.00 -3.66 5.06
C ASP A 274 24.56 -3.43 5.51
N TRP A 275 24.32 -3.43 6.83
CA TRP A 275 23.02 -3.08 7.40
C TRP A 275 23.13 -1.97 8.42
N ALA A 276 22.24 -0.99 8.36
CA ALA A 276 22.18 0.12 9.32
C ALA A 276 20.74 0.55 9.61
N THR A 277 20.59 1.41 10.62
CA THR A 277 19.33 2.15 10.87
C THR A 277 19.40 3.44 10.08
N LEU A 278 18.31 3.80 9.38
CA LEU A 278 18.12 5.13 8.82
C LEU A 278 16.65 5.52 9.04
N ASP A 279 16.45 6.66 9.66
CA ASP A 279 15.16 7.35 9.72
C ASP A 279 15.13 8.40 8.61
N ILE A 280 14.25 8.21 7.62
CA ILE A 280 14.17 9.06 6.44
C ILE A 280 13.65 10.48 6.74
N ASP A 281 13.01 10.65 7.90
CA ASP A 281 12.41 11.91 8.33
C ASP A 281 13.41 12.82 9.06
N LEU A 282 14.56 12.27 9.47
CA LEU A 282 15.66 12.98 10.10
C LEU A 282 16.76 13.31 9.09
N PRO A 283 17.64 14.31 9.32
CA PRO A 283 18.76 14.61 8.42
C PRO A 283 19.69 13.40 8.24
N TRP A 284 20.00 13.05 6.99
CA TRP A 284 20.76 11.83 6.65
C TRP A 284 22.24 11.94 7.01
N SER A 285 22.84 13.13 6.86
CA SER A 285 24.23 13.41 7.24
C SER A 285 24.49 13.23 8.74
N ALA A 286 23.51 13.55 9.59
CA ALA A 286 23.57 13.31 11.02
C ALA A 286 23.47 11.82 11.40
N GLN A 287 23.03 10.98 10.46
CA GLN A 287 22.88 9.54 10.60
C GLN A 287 24.00 8.77 9.88
N GLY A 288 25.04 9.47 9.40
CA GLY A 288 26.23 8.87 8.81
C GLY A 288 26.14 8.59 7.30
N ILE A 289 25.14 9.16 6.61
CA ILE A 289 25.03 9.09 5.15
C ILE A 289 25.64 10.36 4.54
N VAL A 290 26.71 10.22 3.76
CA VAL A 290 27.38 11.38 3.18
C VAL A 290 26.69 11.78 1.87
N PRO A 291 26.35 13.07 1.66
CA PRO A 291 25.76 13.52 0.41
C PRO A 291 26.64 13.19 -0.81
N GLY A 292 26.04 12.61 -1.84
CA GLY A 292 26.73 12.22 -3.08
C GLY A 292 27.59 10.95 -2.98
N GLU A 293 27.55 10.22 -1.85
CA GLU A 293 28.30 8.98 -1.65
C GLU A 293 27.77 7.80 -2.48
N PHE A 294 26.45 7.74 -2.67
CA PHE A 294 25.76 6.64 -3.33
C PHE A 294 25.41 6.97 -4.77
N ASP A 295 25.57 5.98 -5.65
CA ASP A 295 25.22 6.03 -7.07
C ASP A 295 23.72 5.85 -7.30
N LEU A 296 23.06 5.17 -6.38
CA LEU A 296 21.63 4.88 -6.39
C LEU A 296 21.10 4.86 -4.96
N VAL A 297 20.01 5.60 -4.76
CA VAL A 297 19.13 5.45 -3.59
C VAL A 297 17.90 4.69 -4.05
N TYR A 298 17.62 3.56 -3.41
CA TYR A 298 16.53 2.65 -3.74
C TYR A 298 15.61 2.49 -2.54
N GLY A 299 14.31 2.44 -2.77
CA GLY A 299 13.32 2.19 -1.73
C GLY A 299 11.96 1.90 -2.33
N VAL A 300 11.24 0.94 -1.75
CA VAL A 300 9.91 0.51 -2.20
C VAL A 300 8.98 0.47 -0.99
N GLY A 301 7.85 1.19 -1.07
CA GLY A 301 6.82 1.17 -0.02
C GLY A 301 7.04 2.12 1.16
N ASN A 302 7.99 3.06 1.08
CA ASN A 302 8.52 3.76 2.26
C ASN A 302 8.06 5.21 2.44
N ALA A 303 7.09 5.69 1.65
CA ALA A 303 6.57 7.04 1.82
C ALA A 303 5.08 7.13 1.49
N CYS A 304 4.26 7.32 2.53
CA CYS A 304 2.81 7.54 2.39
C CYS A 304 2.40 9.01 2.58
N ASP A 305 3.31 9.89 3.03
CA ASP A 305 3.01 11.31 3.20
C ASP A 305 3.75 12.17 2.15
N PRO A 306 3.03 12.88 1.24
CA PRO A 306 3.61 13.76 0.24
C PRO A 306 4.49 14.89 0.80
N THR A 307 4.25 15.32 2.03
CA THR A 307 5.09 16.33 2.70
C THR A 307 6.42 15.73 3.16
N MET A 308 6.40 14.49 3.62
CA MET A 308 7.60 13.74 3.98
C MET A 308 8.37 13.30 2.73
N ILE A 309 7.71 12.95 1.62
CA ILE A 309 8.38 12.69 0.33
C ILE A 309 9.27 13.86 -0.10
N ASN A 310 8.77 15.10 -0.04
CA ASN A 310 9.55 16.26 -0.46
C ASN A 310 10.73 16.57 0.46
N GLN A 311 10.60 16.30 1.76
CA GLN A 311 11.68 16.48 2.72
C GLN A 311 12.72 15.35 2.61
N SER A 312 12.28 14.10 2.51
CA SER A 312 13.16 12.95 2.32
C SER A 312 13.90 12.98 0.98
N ILE A 313 13.31 13.50 -0.11
CA ILE A 313 14.00 13.71 -1.39
C ILE A 313 15.07 14.81 -1.30
N ARG A 314 14.90 15.78 -0.39
CA ARG A 314 15.85 16.89 -0.20
C ARG A 314 17.04 16.52 0.68
N ASN A 315 16.89 15.50 1.54
CA ASN A 315 17.95 14.99 2.42
C ASN A 315 19.02 14.25 1.60
#